data_AF-A0ABD4ZHJ9-F1
#
_entry.id   AF-A0ABD4ZHJ9-F1
#
_cell.length_a   1.000
_cell.length_b   1.000
_cell.length_c   1.000
_cell.angle_alpha   90.00
_cell.angle_beta   90.00
_cell.angle_gamma   90.00
#
_symmetry.space_group_name_H-M   'P 1'
#
loop_
_entity.id
_entity.type
_entity.pdbx_description
1 polymer ?
#
loop_
_entity_poly.entity_id
_entity_poly.type
_entity_poly.pdbx_seq_one_letter_code
_entity_poly.pdbx_strand_id
1 'polypeptide(L)'
;KKSEAVQQGKNINILPAPTREDYQFLIWADAAGNTYNPGDTYTLNANTVFTAEWKQIRNTVTFKNGDKTQTVKVETGKAIDTDA
;
A
#
# COMPACT_ATOMS: atom_id res chain seq x y z
N LYS A 1 -14.85 4.36 3.15
CA LYS A 1 -14.29 5.70 3.45
C LYS A 1 -14.42 5.92 4.96
N LYS A 2 -13.31 6.11 5.69
CA LYS A 2 -13.35 6.55 7.09
C LYS A 2 -13.16 8.06 7.11
N SER A 3 -13.92 8.76 7.95
CA SER A 3 -13.88 10.22 8.09
C SER A 3 -14.08 10.58 9.54
N GLU A 4 -13.32 11.56 10.00
CA GLU A 4 -13.38 12.07 11.37
C GLU A 4 -13.37 13.60 11.30
N ALA A 5 -14.23 14.24 12.12
CA ALA A 5 -14.32 15.69 12.20
C ALA A 5 -13.70 16.14 13.52
N VAL A 6 -12.60 16.89 13.44
CA VAL A 6 -11.87 17.39 14.60
C VAL A 6 -11.75 18.92 14.47
N GLN A 7 -11.81 19.61 15.61
CA GLN A 7 -11.61 21.07 15.66
C GLN A 7 -10.21 21.44 15.17
N GLN A 8 -10.11 22.54 14.41
CA GLN A 8 -8.84 23.05 13.86
C GLN A 8 -7.82 23.32 14.98
N GLY A 9 -6.55 23.00 14.74
CA GLY A 9 -5.45 23.20 15.69
C GLY A 9 -5.30 22.10 16.75
N LYS A 10 -6.06 21.00 16.64
CA LYS A 10 -5.87 19.80 17.46
C LYS A 10 -4.94 18.81 16.78
N ASN A 11 -4.21 18.07 17.62
CA ASN A 11 -3.42 16.93 17.19
C ASN A 11 -4.35 15.74 16.97
N ILE A 12 -4.19 15.07 15.84
CA ILE A 12 -4.81 13.79 15.52
C ILE A 12 -3.73 12.73 15.37
N ASN A 13 -4.10 11.46 15.53
CA ASN A 13 -3.23 10.35 15.19
C ASN A 13 -3.59 9.85 13.79
N ILE A 14 -2.59 9.65 12.95
CA ILE A 14 -2.74 9.04 11.64
C ILE A 14 -3.27 7.62 11.83
N LEU A 15 -4.23 7.23 10.98
CA LEU A 15 -4.93 5.96 11.10
C LEU A 15 -3.96 4.77 11.07
N PRO A 16 -4.27 3.67 11.79
CA PRO A 16 -3.48 2.45 11.71
C PRO A 16 -3.41 1.94 10.26
N ALA A 17 -2.36 1.18 9.94
CA ALA A 17 -2.19 0.60 8.62
C ALA A 17 -3.43 -0.27 8.27
N PRO A 18 -4.15 0.06 7.20
CA PRO A 18 -5.24 -0.79 6.72
C PRO A 18 -4.68 -2.08 6.12
N THR A 19 -5.53 -3.09 6.01
CA THR A 19 -5.25 -4.30 5.25
C THR A 19 -5.99 -4.27 3.92
N ARG A 20 -5.35 -4.84 2.88
CA ARG A 20 -5.93 -5.04 1.56
C ARG A 20 -5.35 -6.32 1.00
N GLU A 21 -6.22 -7.24 0.58
CA GLU A 21 -5.81 -8.52 0.01
C GLU A 21 -4.87 -8.32 -1.18
N ASP A 22 -3.79 -9.10 -1.26
CA ASP A 22 -2.72 -9.01 -2.28
C ASP A 22 -1.95 -7.68 -2.36
N TYR A 23 -2.12 -6.79 -1.39
CA TYR A 23 -1.35 -5.54 -1.31
C TYR A 23 -0.70 -5.35 0.06
N GLN A 24 0.54 -4.88 0.04
CA GLN A 24 1.25 -4.39 1.21
C GLN A 24 0.98 -2.90 1.36
N PHE A 25 0.47 -2.48 2.52
CA PHE A 25 0.41 -1.07 2.88
C PHE A 25 1.84 -0.51 2.98
N LEU A 26 2.08 0.64 2.36
CA LEU A 26 3.37 1.32 2.43
C LEU A 26 3.33 2.47 3.43
N ILE A 27 2.48 3.47 3.15
CA ILE A 27 2.48 4.73 3.89
C ILE A 27 1.16 5.46 3.68
N TRP A 28 0.86 6.43 4.55
CA TRP A 28 -0.16 7.43 4.26
C TRP A 28 0.48 8.63 3.56
N ALA A 29 -0.12 9.11 2.49
CA ALA A 29 0.27 10.33 1.81
C ALA A 29 -0.85 11.38 1.88
N ASP A 30 -0.51 12.63 2.15
CA ASP A 30 -1.45 13.75 2.02
C ASP A 30 -1.55 14.24 0.56
N ALA A 31 -2.44 15.20 0.30
CA ALA A 31 -2.63 15.77 -1.03
C ALA A 31 -1.42 16.57 -1.55
N ALA A 32 -0.48 16.95 -0.69
CA ALA A 32 0.76 17.63 -1.05
C ALA A 32 1.92 16.65 -1.30
N GLY A 33 1.71 15.35 -1.06
CA GLY A 33 2.73 14.31 -1.20
C GLY A 33 3.61 14.12 0.03
N ASN A 34 3.27 14.73 1.17
CA ASN A 34 3.95 14.43 2.43
C ASN A 34 3.49 13.06 2.94
N THR A 35 4.40 12.32 3.56
CA THR A 35 4.17 10.94 3.98
C THR A 35 4.20 10.78 5.49
N TYR A 36 3.37 9.87 6.00
CA TYR A 36 3.15 9.65 7.43
C TYR A 36 3.00 8.17 7.76
N ASN A 37 3.62 7.74 8.85
CA ASN A 37 3.47 6.40 9.38
C ASN A 37 2.14 6.26 10.15
N PRO A 38 1.60 5.03 10.24
CA PRO A 38 0.48 4.75 11.12
C PRO A 38 0.77 5.16 12.57
N GLY A 39 -0.17 5.89 13.18
CA GLY A 39 -0.04 6.36 14.56
C GLY A 39 0.75 7.66 14.74
N ASP A 40 1.38 8.19 13.69
CA ASP A 40 2.05 9.49 13.75
C ASP A 40 1.09 10.59 14.21
N THR A 41 1.60 11.56 14.95
CA THR A 41 0.81 12.74 15.35
C THR A 41 0.85 13.78 14.25
N TYR A 42 -0.32 14.25 13.83
CA TYR A 42 -0.48 15.32 12.85
C TYR A 42 -1.34 16.44 13.45
N THR A 43 -0.87 17.68 13.34
CA THR A 43 -1.67 18.85 13.71
C THR A 43 -2.64 19.16 12.57
N LEU A 44 -3.95 19.16 12.85
CA LEU A 44 -4.97 19.43 11.84
C LEU A 44 -5.20 20.94 11.70
N ASN A 45 -4.47 21.58 10.79
CA ASN A 45 -4.61 23.01 10.51
C ASN A 45 -5.58 23.34 9.37
N ALA A 46 -6.05 22.36 8.60
CA ALA A 46 -7.07 22.53 7.57
C ALA A 46 -7.74 21.17 7.26
N ASN A 47 -8.70 21.15 6.35
CA ASN A 47 -9.26 19.91 5.84
C ASN A 47 -8.17 19.13 5.06
N THR A 48 -7.75 18.00 5.60
CA THR A 48 -6.69 17.17 5.01
C THR A 48 -7.26 15.79 4.66
N VAL A 49 -6.87 15.26 3.50
CA VAL A 49 -7.19 13.90 3.08
C VAL A 49 -5.89 13.11 3.05
N PHE A 50 -5.87 11.97 3.74
CA PHE A 50 -4.79 11.00 3.68
C PHE A 50 -5.20 9.81 2.81
N THR A 51 -4.33 9.45 1.88
CA THR A 51 -4.50 8.33 0.96
C THR A 51 -3.48 7.26 1.28
N ALA A 52 -3.92 6.01 1.36
CA ALA A 52 -3.02 4.88 1.58
C ALA A 52 -2.30 4.54 0.27
N GLU A 53 -0.98 4.51 0.31
CA GLU A 53 -0.16 3.97 -0.77
C GLU A 53 0.06 2.47 -0.58
N TRP A 54 0.02 1.74 -1.69
CA TRP A 54 0.04 0.28 -1.69
C TRP A 54 1.06 -0.26 -2.66
N LYS A 55 1.72 -1.35 -2.28
CA LYS A 55 2.55 -2.16 -3.17
C LYS A 55 1.85 -3.49 -3.42
N GLN A 56 1.63 -3.80 -4.68
CA GLN A 56 1.08 -5.10 -5.04
C GLN A 56 2.08 -6.22 -4.69
N ILE A 57 1.60 -7.21 -3.95
CA ILE A 57 2.37 -8.39 -3.60
C ILE A 57 2.41 -9.28 -4.84
N ARG A 58 3.62 -9.74 -5.20
CA ARG A 58 3.83 -10.66 -6.31
C ARG A 58 4.59 -11.88 -5.82
N ASN A 59 4.09 -13.04 -6.21
CA ASN A 59 4.74 -14.31 -5.95
C ASN A 59 5.80 -14.57 -7.02
N THR A 60 6.86 -15.27 -6.63
CA THR A 60 7.90 -15.70 -7.55
C THR A 60 7.67 -17.16 -7.89
N VAL A 61 7.51 -17.46 -9.17
CA VAL A 61 7.40 -18.82 -9.69
C VAL A 61 8.64 -19.12 -10.51
N THR A 62 9.26 -20.27 -10.25
CA THR A 62 10.46 -20.73 -10.94
C THR A 62 10.18 -22.03 -11.67
N PHE A 63 10.32 -22.00 -13.00
CA PHE A 63 10.26 -23.18 -13.85
C PHE A 63 11.68 -23.74 -14.04
N LYS A 64 11.81 -25.06 -14.00
CA LYS A 64 13.08 -25.75 -14.22
C LYS A 64 12.92 -26.76 -15.35
N ASN A 65 13.82 -26.72 -16.33
CA ASN A 65 13.92 -27.69 -17.41
C ASN A 65 15.39 -28.11 -17.58
N GLY A 66 15.74 -29.28 -17.03
CA GLY A 66 17.15 -29.66 -16.85
C GLY A 66 17.89 -28.63 -16.01
N ASP A 67 18.99 -28.10 -16.53
CA ASP A 67 19.79 -27.05 -15.88
C ASP A 67 19.28 -25.63 -16.13
N LYS A 68 18.29 -25.46 -17.02
CA LYS A 68 17.69 -24.15 -17.30
C LYS A 68 16.66 -23.81 -16.24
N THR A 69 16.67 -22.54 -15.82
CA THR A 69 15.65 -21.97 -14.94
C THR A 69 15.05 -20.72 -15.55
N GLN A 70 13.76 -20.53 -15.34
CA GLN A 70 13.04 -19.31 -15.70
C GLN A 70 12.23 -18.86 -14.50
N THR A 71 12.34 -17.58 -14.15
CA THR A 71 11.67 -17.00 -12.98
C THR A 71 10.70 -15.92 -13.44
N VAL A 72 9.46 -16.00 -12.98
CA VAL A 72 8.39 -15.03 -13.29
C VAL A 72 7.80 -14.50 -11.98
N LYS A 73 7.56 -13.18 -11.93
CA LYS A 73 6.77 -12.56 -10.86
C LYS A 73 5.31 -12.48 -11.31
N VAL A 74 4.42 -13.13 -10.57
CA VAL A 74 3.00 -13.19 -10.89
C VAL A 74 2.17 -12.61 -9.74
N GLU A 75 1.06 -11.97 -10.09
CA GLU A 75 0.06 -11.48 -9.15
C GLU A 75 -0.89 -12.64 -8.79
N THR A 76 -1.39 -12.67 -7.55
CA THR A 76 -2.34 -13.72 -7.12
C THR A 76 -3.56 -13.75 -8.06
N GLY A 77 -3.97 -14.95 -8.45
CA GLY A 77 -5.12 -15.16 -9.34
C GLY A 77 -4.89 -14.80 -10.82
N LYS A 78 -3.69 -14.34 -11.20
CA LYS A 78 -3.33 -14.18 -12.62
C LYS A 78 -2.70 -15.46 -13.15
N ALA A 79 -3.10 -15.84 -14.37
CA ALA A 79 -2.44 -16.90 -15.11
C ALA A 79 -1.00 -16.51 -15.43
N ILE A 80 -0.10 -17.48 -15.36
CA ILE A 80 1.23 -17.36 -15.94
C ILE A 80 1.09 -17.88 -17.37
N ASP A 81 0.95 -16.96 -18.31
CA ASP A 81 1.03 -17.30 -19.73
C ASP A 81 2.49 -17.18 -20.16
N THR A 82 3.11 -18.33 -20.46
CA THR A 82 4.48 -18.43 -20.95
C THR A 82 4.55 -18.93 -22.38
N ASP A 83 3.40 -19.05 -23.06
CA ASP A 83 3.38 -19.42 -24.46
C ASP A 83 3.87 -18.20 -25.28
N ALA A 84 4.96 -18.42 -26.03
CA ALA A 84 5.57 -17.42 -26.90
C ALA A 84 4.77 -17.23 -28.19
#